data_AF-A0A8K0LVV5-F1
#
_entry.id   AF-A0A8K0LVV5-F1
#
_cell.length_a   1.000
_cell.length_b   1.000
_cell.length_c   1.000
_cell.angle_alpha   90.00
_cell.angle_beta   90.00
_cell.angle_gamma   90.00
#
_symmetry.space_group_name_H-M   'P 1'
#
loop_
_entity.id
_entity.type
_entity.pdbx_description
1 polymer ?
#
loop_
_entity_poly.entity_id
_entity_poly.type
_entity_poly.pdbx_seq_one_letter_code
_entity_poly.pdbx_strand_id
1 'polypeptide(L)'
;MVALPALLRQEKREKYNYSGGSSTIVNHLRKEHKILISGRQEIRWEVTQNRLGDIAAFLANESLPSAKKRKATAEADALDQATLRELYCRYTVACSLPFAHVEQPAFRDFIRYICPAADDFLPRSGDTVKNDLQWGYDNKKVFVKRALQNALSSIHTVLLIIWQ
;
A
#
# COMPACT_ATOMS: atom_id res chain seq x y z
N MET A 1 38.04 -33.12 -14.38
CA MET A 1 36.93 -32.22 -14.73
C MET A 1 36.19 -31.88 -13.45
N VAL A 2 36.33 -30.65 -12.94
CA VAL A 2 35.63 -30.19 -11.73
C VAL A 2 34.58 -29.19 -12.20
N ALA A 3 33.29 -29.51 -11.97
CA ALA A 3 32.18 -28.62 -12.28
C ALA A 3 31.97 -27.62 -11.13
N LEU A 4 31.87 -26.34 -11.47
CA LEU A 4 31.56 -25.22 -10.57
C LEU A 4 30.10 -25.27 -10.07
N PRO A 5 29.79 -24.86 -8.83
CA PRO A 5 28.41 -24.77 -8.36
C PRO A 5 27.72 -23.48 -8.85
N ALA A 6 26.47 -23.64 -9.27
CA ALA A 6 25.59 -22.55 -9.70
C ALA A 6 25.25 -21.61 -8.54
N LEU A 7 25.60 -20.32 -8.69
CA LEU A 7 25.15 -19.25 -7.81
C LEU A 7 23.66 -18.99 -8.04
N LEU A 8 22.83 -19.43 -7.08
CA LEU A 8 21.44 -19.02 -6.94
C LEU A 8 21.39 -17.49 -6.79
N ARG A 9 21.04 -16.82 -7.88
CA ARG A 9 20.77 -15.39 -7.93
C ARG A 9 19.49 -15.15 -7.12
N GLN A 10 19.64 -14.79 -5.85
CA GLN A 10 18.52 -14.33 -5.03
C GLN A 10 18.02 -13.01 -5.64
N GLU A 11 16.90 -13.05 -6.37
CA GLU A 11 16.16 -11.86 -6.76
C GLU A 11 15.72 -11.14 -5.48
N LYS A 12 16.43 -10.07 -5.14
CA LYS A 12 16.12 -9.20 -4.03
C LYS A 12 14.82 -8.49 -4.38
N ARG A 13 13.69 -8.96 -3.84
CA ARG A 13 12.40 -8.25 -3.98
C ARG A 13 12.58 -6.84 -3.43
N GLU A 14 12.65 -5.86 -4.32
CA GLU A 14 12.80 -4.44 -3.96
C GLU A 14 11.55 -4.00 -3.19
N LYS A 15 11.61 -4.06 -1.85
CA LYS A 15 10.59 -3.48 -1.00
C LYS A 15 10.67 -1.97 -1.12
N TYR A 16 9.55 -1.36 -1.49
CA TYR A 16 9.44 0.10 -1.54
C TYR A 16 9.66 0.65 -0.13
N ASN A 17 10.72 1.46 0.04
CA ASN A 17 11.04 2.04 1.33
C ASN A 17 9.99 3.11 1.68
N TYR A 18 9.36 2.97 2.85
CA TYR A 18 8.48 3.99 3.46
C TYR A 18 9.21 5.30 3.85
N SER A 19 10.45 5.50 3.38
CA SER A 19 11.25 6.70 3.60
C SER A 19 11.08 7.75 2.49
N GLY A 20 10.23 7.52 1.48
CA GLY A 20 9.87 8.56 0.50
C GLY A 20 11.02 9.04 -0.39
N GLY A 21 12.18 8.39 -0.36
CA GLY A 21 13.32 8.71 -1.22
C GLY A 21 13.43 7.73 -2.38
N SER A 22 13.34 8.22 -3.62
CA SER A 22 13.69 7.45 -4.81
C SER A 22 15.19 7.08 -4.79
N SER A 23 15.53 5.88 -5.24
CA SER A 23 16.93 5.41 -5.35
C SER A 23 17.82 6.38 -6.14
N THR A 24 17.24 7.08 -7.12
CA THR A 24 17.90 8.14 -7.89
C THR A 24 18.31 9.32 -7.01
N ILE A 25 17.42 9.77 -6.11
CA ILE A 25 17.67 10.88 -5.18
C ILE A 25 18.74 10.46 -4.17
N VAL A 26 18.65 9.23 -3.63
CA VAL A 26 19.65 8.69 -2.70
C VAL A 26 21.03 8.60 -3.36
N ASN A 27 21.09 8.18 -4.63
CA ASN A 27 22.34 8.08 -5.39
C ASN A 27 22.93 9.46 -5.71
N HIS A 28 22.10 10.43 -6.09
CA HIS A 28 22.53 11.81 -6.33
C HIS A 28 23.11 12.44 -5.07
N LEU A 29 22.41 12.32 -3.93
CA LEU A 29 22.87 12.82 -2.63
C LEU A 29 24.19 12.18 -2.19
N ARG A 30 24.39 10.89 -2.48
CA ARG A 30 25.65 10.21 -2.18
C ARG A 30 26.80 10.66 -3.08
N LYS A 31 26.56 10.80 -4.38
CA LYS A 31 27.61 11.12 -5.36
C LYS A 31 28.01 12.58 -5.32
N GLU A 32 27.03 13.48 -5.38
CA GLU A 32 27.27 14.92 -5.50
C GLU A 32 27.50 15.58 -4.14
N HIS A 33 26.84 15.08 -3.08
CA HIS A 33 26.85 15.72 -1.76
C HIS A 33 27.55 14.90 -0.67
N LYS A 34 28.04 13.68 -0.96
CA LYS A 34 28.63 12.75 0.02
C LYS A 34 27.71 12.44 1.22
N ILE A 35 26.39 12.60 1.05
CA ILE A 35 25.40 12.33 2.10
C ILE A 35 25.04 10.85 2.05
N LEU A 36 25.43 10.11 3.09
CA LEU A 36 25.07 8.70 3.27
C LEU A 36 23.73 8.58 4.00
N ILE A 37 22.67 8.31 3.24
CA ILE A 37 21.40 7.84 3.81
C ILE A 37 21.57 6.34 4.06
N SER A 38 22.20 5.98 5.18
CA SER A 38 22.23 4.61 5.69
C SER A 38 20.80 4.10 5.84
N GLY A 39 20.56 2.81 5.63
CA GLY A 39 19.27 2.15 5.86
C GLY A 39 18.85 2.34 7.31
N ARG A 40 18.20 3.48 7.58
CA ARG A 40 17.78 3.97 8.89
C ARG A 40 16.52 3.23 9.35
N GLN A 41 16.44 1.93 9.09
CA GLN A 41 15.26 1.12 9.37
C GLN A 41 15.26 0.76 10.86
N GLU A 42 16.33 0.13 11.35
CA GLU A 42 16.42 -0.35 12.74
C GLU A 42 16.42 0.79 13.77
N ILE A 43 17.27 1.80 13.59
CA ILE A 43 17.33 2.98 14.48
C ILE A 43 16.00 3.77 14.49
N ARG A 44 15.27 3.78 13.37
CA ARG A 44 13.96 4.46 13.30
C ARG A 44 12.87 3.69 14.04
N TRP A 45 12.98 2.36 14.19
CA TRP A 45 11.97 1.57 14.88
C TRP A 45 11.99 1.86 16.38
N GLU A 46 13.16 1.83 17.02
CA GLU A 46 13.29 2.20 18.44
C GLU A 46 12.85 3.64 18.71
N VAL A 47 13.28 4.59 17.86
CA VAL A 47 12.88 6.01 18.00
C VAL A 47 11.38 6.21 17.75
N THR A 48 10.77 5.43 16.85
CA THR A 48 9.32 5.51 16.61
C THR A 48 8.54 4.87 17.76
N GLN A 49 9.01 3.76 18.33
CA GLN A 49 8.38 3.13 19.50
C GLN A 49 8.41 4.06 20.73
N ASN A 50 9.56 4.69 21.00
CA ASN A 50 9.65 5.68 22.08
C ASN A 50 8.70 6.87 21.86
N ARG A 51 8.63 7.40 20.62
CA ARG A 51 7.69 8.47 20.26
C ARG A 51 6.22 8.07 20.34
N LEU A 52 5.87 6.82 20.07
CA LEU A 52 4.49 6.33 20.20
C LEU A 52 4.08 6.23 21.68
N GLY A 53 5.00 5.83 22.55
CA GLY A 53 4.81 5.92 24.01
C GLY A 53 4.49 7.35 24.46
N ASP A 54 5.20 8.34 23.92
CA ASP A 54 4.96 9.75 24.19
C ASP A 54 3.58 10.22 23.70
N ILE A 55 3.11 9.76 22.53
CA ILE A 55 1.79 10.12 22.00
C ILE A 55 0.66 9.50 22.81
N ALA A 56 0.78 8.22 23.19
CA ALA A 56 -0.22 7.55 24.00
C ALA A 56 -0.34 8.19 25.40
N ALA A 57 0.80 8.51 26.03
CA ALA A 57 0.84 9.26 27.28
C ALA A 57 0.26 10.68 27.11
N PHE A 58 0.54 11.36 26.00
CA PHE A 58 -0.01 12.68 25.69
C PHE A 58 -1.54 12.66 25.51
N LEU A 59 -2.09 11.65 24.82
CA LEU A 59 -3.53 11.49 24.65
C LEU A 59 -4.24 11.08 25.95
N ALA A 60 -3.55 10.35 26.84
CA ALA A 60 -4.06 9.96 28.15
C ALA A 60 -4.04 11.11 29.17
N ASN A 61 -3.13 12.07 29.03
CA ASN A 61 -3.02 13.22 29.93
C ASN A 61 -4.05 14.31 29.52
N GLU A 62 -5.30 14.10 29.93
CA GLU A 62 -6.48 14.93 29.62
C GLU A 62 -6.30 16.44 29.85
N SER A 63 -5.95 17.17 28.79
CA SER A 63 -6.32 18.59 28.61
C SER A 63 -6.82 18.88 27.20
N LEU A 64 -7.24 17.85 26.45
CA LEU A 64 -7.93 18.04 25.18
C LEU A 64 -9.35 18.53 25.48
N PRO A 65 -9.76 19.70 24.98
CA PRO A 65 -11.12 20.19 25.18
C PRO A 65 -12.08 19.16 24.65
N SER A 66 -12.94 18.62 25.54
CA SER A 66 -13.92 17.56 25.29
C SER A 66 -14.53 17.66 23.89
N ALA A 67 -13.92 16.95 22.93
CA ALA A 67 -14.43 16.88 21.58
C ALA A 67 -15.75 16.13 21.67
N LYS A 68 -16.86 16.87 21.47
CA LYS A 68 -18.24 16.41 21.45
C LYS A 68 -18.32 14.95 20.98
N LYS A 69 -18.47 14.01 21.91
CA LYS A 69 -18.52 12.57 21.61
C LYS A 69 -19.63 12.34 20.60
N ARG A 70 -19.26 12.02 19.35
CA ARG A 70 -20.23 11.74 18.30
C ARG A 70 -20.98 10.47 18.67
N LYS A 71 -22.31 10.47 18.52
CA LYS A 71 -23.12 9.25 18.71
C LYS A 71 -22.59 8.21 17.72
N ALA A 72 -22.16 7.06 18.25
CA ALA A 72 -21.77 5.92 17.43
C ALA A 72 -23.04 5.31 16.83
N THR A 73 -23.08 5.18 15.50
CA THR A 73 -24.12 4.42 14.80
C THR A 73 -23.79 2.94 15.01
N ALA A 74 -24.61 2.22 15.78
CA ALA A 74 -24.47 0.78 15.97
C ALA A 74 -25.18 0.07 14.82
N GLU A 75 -24.49 -0.12 13.69
CA GLU A 75 -24.97 -0.99 12.61
C GLU A 75 -24.46 -2.42 12.80
N ALA A 76 -25.25 -3.38 12.33
CA ALA A 76 -25.01 -4.82 12.52
C ALA A 76 -23.77 -5.32 11.77
N ASP A 77 -22.99 -6.13 12.48
CA ASP A 77 -21.56 -6.39 12.30
C ASP A 77 -21.26 -7.48 11.25
N ALA A 78 -21.86 -7.40 10.06
CA ALA A 78 -21.58 -8.32 8.96
C ALA A 78 -20.60 -7.67 7.96
N LEU A 79 -19.30 -7.90 8.16
CA LEU A 79 -18.26 -7.51 7.22
C LEU A 79 -18.27 -8.43 5.98
N ASP A 80 -18.54 -7.86 4.81
CA ASP A 80 -18.33 -8.55 3.55
C ASP A 80 -16.86 -8.44 3.11
N GLN A 81 -16.22 -9.59 2.89
CA GLN A 81 -14.83 -9.68 2.48
C GLN A 81 -14.57 -9.03 1.13
N ALA A 82 -15.48 -9.21 0.16
CA ALA A 82 -15.30 -8.67 -1.19
C ALA A 82 -15.34 -7.13 -1.17
N THR A 83 -16.35 -6.57 -0.50
CA THR A 83 -16.50 -5.13 -0.30
C THR A 83 -15.29 -4.54 0.43
N LEU A 84 -14.82 -5.17 1.51
CA LEU A 84 -13.65 -4.68 2.25
C LEU A 84 -12.40 -4.63 1.37
N ARG A 85 -12.15 -5.67 0.57
CA ARG A 85 -11.00 -5.71 -0.35
C ARG A 85 -11.08 -4.64 -1.42
N GLU A 86 -12.27 -4.44 -2.01
CA GLU A 86 -12.47 -3.37 -2.98
C GLU A 86 -12.19 -1.99 -2.36
N LEU A 87 -12.74 -1.72 -1.16
CA LEU A 87 -12.52 -0.47 -0.43
C LEU A 87 -11.03 -0.25 -0.13
N TYR A 88 -10.31 -1.29 0.27
CA TYR A 88 -8.87 -1.22 0.50
C TYR A 88 -8.08 -0.91 -0.79
N CYS A 89 -8.45 -1.54 -1.91
CA CYS A 89 -7.86 -1.25 -3.21
C CYS A 89 -8.09 0.22 -3.62
N ARG A 90 -9.32 0.70 -3.47
CA ARG A 90 -9.68 2.11 -3.72
C ARG A 90 -8.89 3.07 -2.83
N TYR A 91 -8.78 2.79 -1.53
CA TYR A 91 -7.98 3.57 -0.59
C TYR A 91 -6.50 3.63 -1.00
N THR A 92 -5.92 2.48 -1.36
CA THR A 92 -4.53 2.39 -1.80
C THR A 92 -4.27 3.27 -3.03
N VAL A 93 -5.17 3.25 -4.01
CA VAL A 93 -5.07 4.08 -5.23
C VAL A 93 -5.29 5.56 -4.91
N ALA A 94 -6.36 5.89 -4.19
CA ALA A 94 -6.75 7.28 -3.90
C ALA A 94 -5.67 8.03 -3.11
N CYS A 95 -4.99 7.33 -2.20
CA CYS A 95 -3.94 7.90 -1.37
C CYS A 95 -2.52 7.65 -1.91
N SER A 96 -2.38 7.07 -3.12
CA SER A 96 -1.09 6.71 -3.72
C SER A 96 -0.18 5.91 -2.77
N LEU A 97 -0.76 4.97 -2.03
CA LEU A 97 -0.04 4.22 -1.01
C LEU A 97 0.79 3.09 -1.66
N PRO A 98 1.99 2.80 -1.13
CA PRO A 98 2.71 1.59 -1.49
C PRO A 98 1.86 0.35 -1.22
N PHE A 99 1.87 -0.65 -2.11
CA PHE A 99 1.10 -1.88 -1.89
C PHE A 99 1.49 -2.61 -0.59
N ALA A 100 2.75 -2.48 -0.19
CA ALA A 100 3.27 -3.00 1.08
C ALA A 100 2.70 -2.28 2.33
N HIS A 101 1.82 -1.28 2.17
CA HIS A 101 1.14 -0.64 3.30
C HIS A 101 0.36 -1.63 4.15
N VAL A 102 -0.26 -2.60 3.48
CA VAL A 102 -1.07 -3.63 4.11
C VAL A 102 -0.25 -4.52 5.04
N GLU A 103 1.08 -4.53 4.90
CA GLU A 103 2.01 -5.30 5.73
C GLU A 103 2.51 -4.51 6.95
N GLN A 104 2.20 -3.21 7.05
CA GLN A 104 2.70 -2.37 8.15
C GLN A 104 2.06 -2.77 9.49
N PRO A 105 2.86 -3.15 10.52
CA PRO A 105 2.31 -3.59 11.80
C PRO A 105 1.41 -2.55 12.47
N ALA A 106 1.80 -1.28 12.47
CA ALA A 106 0.99 -0.21 13.07
C ALA A 106 -0.39 -0.05 12.41
N PHE A 107 -0.48 -0.24 11.08
CA PHE A 107 -1.76 -0.24 10.38
C PHE A 107 -2.60 -1.46 10.79
N ARG A 108 -1.97 -2.63 10.88
CA ARG A 108 -2.64 -3.87 11.30
C ARG A 108 -3.18 -3.79 12.72
N ASP A 109 -2.39 -3.28 13.65
CA ASP A 109 -2.81 -3.10 15.04
C ASP A 109 -3.98 -2.11 15.15
N PHE A 110 -3.96 -1.04 14.35
CA PHE A 110 -5.07 -0.09 14.27
C PHE A 110 -6.36 -0.73 13.74
N ILE A 111 -6.28 -1.54 12.68
CA ILE A 111 -7.45 -2.24 12.14
C ILE A 111 -7.97 -3.29 13.13
N ARG A 112 -7.10 -4.09 13.75
CA ARG A 112 -7.50 -5.08 14.77
C ARG A 112 -8.20 -4.45 15.95
N TYR A 113 -7.76 -3.26 16.37
CA TYR A 113 -8.41 -2.51 17.43
C TYR A 113 -9.83 -2.06 17.06
N ILE A 114 -10.04 -1.64 15.80
CA ILE A 114 -11.35 -1.22 15.32
C ILE A 114 -12.28 -2.42 15.12
N CYS A 115 -11.81 -3.43 14.40
CA CYS A 115 -12.56 -4.66 14.12
C CYS A 115 -11.59 -5.81 13.81
N PRO A 116 -11.45 -6.81 14.70
CA PRO A 116 -10.57 -7.95 14.48
C PRO A 116 -10.89 -8.73 13.19
N ALA A 117 -12.17 -8.91 12.87
CA ALA A 117 -12.61 -9.63 11.67
C ALA A 117 -12.16 -8.95 10.37
N ALA A 118 -12.00 -7.61 10.37
CA ALA A 118 -11.49 -6.90 9.21
C ALA A 118 -10.03 -7.24 8.90
N ASP A 119 -9.21 -7.53 9.93
CA ASP A 119 -7.80 -7.92 9.73
C ASP A 119 -7.67 -9.24 8.96
N ASP A 120 -8.55 -10.20 9.24
CA ASP A 120 -8.58 -11.51 8.58
C ASP A 120 -8.94 -11.40 7.10
N PHE A 121 -9.77 -10.43 6.74
CA PHE A 121 -10.22 -10.21 5.37
C PHE A 121 -9.25 -9.39 4.52
N LEU A 122 -8.39 -8.59 5.16
CA LEU A 122 -7.40 -7.77 4.48
C LEU A 122 -6.29 -8.62 3.83
N PRO A 123 -5.84 -8.27 2.60
CA PRO A 123 -4.76 -8.98 1.92
C PRO A 123 -3.49 -9.01 2.76
N ARG A 124 -2.83 -10.18 2.92
CA ARG A 124 -1.63 -10.31 3.78
C ARG A 124 -0.35 -9.75 3.16
N SER A 125 -0.34 -9.49 1.87
CA SER A 125 0.84 -8.99 1.16
C SER A 125 0.47 -7.94 0.11
N GLY A 126 1.41 -7.03 -0.15
CA GLY A 126 1.27 -6.04 -1.21
C GLY A 126 1.14 -6.66 -2.61
N ASP A 127 1.74 -7.84 -2.83
CA ASP A 127 1.59 -8.58 -4.09
C ASP A 127 0.13 -8.97 -4.34
N THR A 128 -0.60 -9.34 -3.28
CA THR A 128 -2.03 -9.66 -3.40
C THR A 128 -2.84 -8.42 -3.80
N VAL A 129 -2.54 -7.27 -3.20
CA VAL A 129 -3.18 -5.99 -3.54
C VAL A 129 -2.91 -5.61 -5.00
N LYS A 130 -1.65 -5.78 -5.44
CA LYS A 130 -1.27 -5.55 -6.84
C LYS A 130 -2.05 -6.47 -7.80
N ASN A 131 -2.17 -7.75 -7.47
CA ASN A 131 -2.91 -8.70 -8.30
C ASN A 131 -4.40 -8.39 -8.35
N ASP A 132 -5.01 -8.02 -7.21
CA ASP A 132 -6.43 -7.64 -7.13
C ASP A 132 -6.70 -6.39 -8.01
N LEU A 133 -5.82 -5.39 -7.95
CA LEU A 133 -5.90 -4.21 -8.83
C LEU A 133 -5.74 -4.57 -10.31
N GLN A 134 -4.73 -5.39 -10.63
CA GLN A 134 -4.45 -5.79 -12.00
C GLN A 134 -5.64 -6.54 -12.60
N TRP A 135 -6.21 -7.48 -11.85
CA TRP A 135 -7.40 -8.22 -12.24
C TRP A 135 -8.61 -7.30 -12.44
N GLY A 136 -8.83 -6.34 -11.53
CA GLY A 136 -9.88 -5.33 -11.67
C GLY A 136 -9.74 -4.49 -12.93
N TYR A 137 -8.50 -4.07 -13.25
CA TYR A 137 -8.20 -3.34 -14.48
C TYR A 137 -8.46 -4.19 -15.73
N ASP A 138 -7.96 -5.42 -15.77
CA ASP A 138 -8.09 -6.30 -16.93
C ASP A 138 -9.55 -6.64 -17.23
N ASN A 139 -10.35 -6.91 -16.19
CA ASN A 139 -11.78 -7.12 -16.33
C ASN A 139 -12.49 -5.89 -16.90
N LYS A 140 -12.17 -4.70 -16.38
CA LYS A 140 -12.77 -3.45 -16.88
C LYS A 140 -12.35 -3.18 -18.32
N LYS A 141 -11.10 -3.45 -18.67
CA LYS A 141 -10.57 -3.35 -20.03
C LYS A 141 -11.31 -4.28 -20.99
N VAL A 142 -11.52 -5.54 -20.63
CA VAL A 142 -12.30 -6.49 -21.44
C VAL A 142 -13.74 -6.03 -21.60
N PHE A 143 -14.36 -5.56 -20.52
CA PHE A 143 -15.72 -5.01 -20.56
C PHE A 143 -15.82 -3.83 -21.53
N VAL A 144 -14.94 -2.83 -21.42
CA VAL A 144 -14.91 -1.66 -22.30
C VAL A 144 -14.65 -2.07 -23.75
N LYS A 145 -13.70 -2.99 -24.00
CA LYS A 145 -13.44 -3.52 -25.35
C LYS A 145 -14.69 -4.14 -25.98
N ARG A 146 -15.42 -4.98 -25.24
CA ARG A 146 -16.67 -5.59 -25.73
C ARG A 146 -17.73 -4.53 -26.00
N ALA A 147 -17.89 -3.56 -25.10
CA ALA A 147 -18.83 -2.46 -25.29
C ALA A 147 -18.54 -1.64 -26.56
N LEU A 148 -17.25 -1.38 -26.84
CA LEU A 148 -16.82 -0.71 -28.08
C LEU A 148 -17.06 -1.55 -29.32
N GLN A 149 -16.75 -2.84 -29.29
CA GLN A 149 -16.98 -3.76 -30.43
C GLN A 149 -18.46 -3.91 -30.79
N ASN A 150 -19.34 -3.84 -29.78
CA ASN A 150 -20.78 -3.95 -29.97
C ASN A 150 -21.46 -2.59 -30.25
N ALA A 151 -20.72 -1.48 -30.29
CA ALA A 151 -21.29 -0.17 -30.56
C ALA A 151 -21.72 -0.07 -32.03
N LEU A 152 -22.95 0.37 -32.27
CA LEU A 152 -23.53 0.52 -33.62
C LEU A 152 -23.02 1.76 -34.37
N SER A 153 -22.37 2.70 -33.67
CA SER A 153 -21.77 3.89 -34.27
C SER A 153 -20.28 3.66 -34.54
N SER A 154 -19.79 4.21 -35.65
CA SER A 154 -18.35 4.22 -35.95
C SER A 154 -17.60 5.05 -34.90
N ILE A 155 -16.91 4.39 -33.97
CA ILE A 155 -16.02 5.02 -33.02
C ILE A 155 -14.63 5.14 -33.67
N HIS A 156 -14.25 6.35 -34.08
CA HIS A 156 -12.87 6.63 -34.50
C HIS A 156 -11.96 6.69 -33.26
N THR A 157 -11.33 5.57 -32.91
CA THR A 157 -10.17 5.60 -32.02
C THR A 157 -8.98 6.05 -32.84
N VAL A 158 -8.52 7.29 -32.64
CA VAL A 158 -7.26 7.76 -33.23
C VAL A 158 -6.13 6.91 -32.64
N LEU A 159 -5.75 5.87 -33.38
CA LEU A 159 -4.48 5.15 -33.26
C LEU A 159 -3.37 6.14 -33.62
N LEU A 160 -3.06 7.05 -32.70
CA LEU A 160 -1.72 7.61 -32.64
C LEU A 160 -0.82 6.48 -32.15
N ILE A 161 -0.30 5.78 -33.16
CA ILE A 161 1.01 5.16 -33.20
C ILE A 161 1.96 5.99 -32.32
N ILE A 162 2.12 5.60 -31.07
CA ILE A 162 3.37 5.78 -30.35
C ILE A 162 3.63 4.47 -29.61
N TRP A 163 4.76 3.87 -29.97
CA TRP A 163 5.39 2.63 -29.47
C TRP A 163 5.11 1.35 -30.27
N GLN A 164 5.74 1.28 -31.46
CA GLN A 164 6.57 0.12 -31.82
C GLN A 164 7.71 -0.05 -30.82
#